data_AF-A0A927E345-F1
#
_entry.id   AF-A0A927E345-F1
#
_cell.length_a   1.000
_cell.length_b   1.000
_cell.length_c   1.000
_cell.angle_alpha   90.00
_cell.angle_beta   90.00
_cell.angle_gamma   90.00
#
_symmetry.space_group_name_H-M   'P 1'
#
loop_
_entity.id
_entity.type
_entity.pdbx_description
1 polymer ?
#
loop_
_entity_poly.entity_id
_entity_poly.type
_entity_poly.pdbx_seq_one_letter_code
_entity_poly.pdbx_strand_id
1 'polypeptide(L)'
;MPTTEAVTEAVRQLETLAATRVMTDGKSETVLTGNLIVAKFNHDTNRNREPQIHTHAVVINATQNGDKWQSLGTDKIGKTGFIENVYANQIAFGKLYREAFKPPVEKLGYETEVVGKHGMWEMKGVPVEPFSTRSQEVREAAGPDASLKSRDVAALDTRKSKEAIDPAEKMVEWMNTLKETGFDIRGTVRPPMREPQSWPVHLPRR
;
A
#
# COMPACT_ATOMS: atom_id res chain seq x y z
N MET A 1 -0.11 -10.87 -8.70
CA MET A 1 -0.89 -9.64 -9.01
C MET A 1 0.06 -8.46 -8.89
N PRO A 2 0.06 -7.51 -9.85
CA PRO A 2 1.05 -6.43 -9.90
C PRO A 2 1.12 -5.59 -8.62
N THR A 3 -0.01 -5.39 -7.92
CA THR A 3 -0.07 -4.72 -6.62
C THR A 3 0.75 -5.44 -5.55
N THR A 4 0.68 -6.77 -5.49
CA THR A 4 1.42 -7.59 -4.51
C THR A 4 2.93 -7.57 -4.76
N GLU A 5 3.34 -7.49 -6.02
CA GLU A 5 4.75 -7.37 -6.41
C GLU A 5 5.31 -6.00 -6.02
N ALA A 6 4.58 -4.92 -6.31
CA ALA A 6 4.97 -3.57 -5.90
C ALA A 6 5.09 -3.41 -4.37
N VAL A 7 4.17 -4.00 -3.60
CA VAL A 7 4.28 -4.04 -2.13
C VAL A 7 5.52 -4.81 -1.70
N THR A 8 5.82 -5.93 -2.36
CA THR A 8 7.01 -6.74 -2.03
C THR A 8 8.29 -5.97 -2.27
N GLU A 9 8.37 -5.22 -3.37
CA GLU A 9 9.54 -4.37 -3.66
C GLU A 9 9.72 -3.27 -2.61
N ALA A 10 8.65 -2.56 -2.25
CA ALA A 10 8.73 -1.56 -1.18
C ALA A 10 9.15 -2.17 0.17
N VAL A 11 8.64 -3.36 0.52
CA VAL A 11 9.00 -4.07 1.76
C VAL A 11 10.46 -4.51 1.77
N ARG A 12 11.02 -4.94 0.63
CA ARG A 12 12.46 -5.25 0.53
C ARG A 12 13.32 -4.03 0.82
N GLN A 13 12.92 -2.86 0.35
CA GLN A 13 13.64 -1.62 0.66
C GLN A 13 13.52 -1.27 2.15
N LEU A 14 12.35 -1.50 2.79
CA LEU A 14 12.22 -1.38 4.26
C LEU A 14 13.17 -2.34 5.00
N GLU A 15 13.30 -3.58 4.54
CA GLU A 15 14.15 -4.60 5.17
C GLU A 15 15.62 -4.17 5.26
N THR A 16 16.12 -3.38 4.31
CA THR A 16 17.49 -2.82 4.37
C THR A 16 17.72 -1.89 5.57
N LEU A 17 16.65 -1.34 6.14
CA LEU A 17 16.71 -0.49 7.34
C LEU A 17 16.55 -1.29 8.63
N ALA A 18 16.24 -2.59 8.55
CA ALA A 18 16.03 -3.44 9.72
C ALA A 18 17.26 -3.38 10.62
N ALA A 19 17.01 -3.04 11.88
CA ALA A 19 18.05 -2.84 12.87
C ALA A 19 17.58 -3.33 14.23
N THR A 20 18.52 -3.68 15.10
CA THR A 20 18.30 -3.94 16.52
C THR A 20 19.22 -3.06 17.38
N ARG A 21 18.99 -3.05 18.69
CA ARG A 21 19.91 -2.41 19.65
C ARG A 21 20.70 -3.47 20.40
N VAL A 22 22.01 -3.25 20.45
CA VAL A 22 22.94 -4.07 21.21
C VAL A 22 23.55 -3.20 22.31
N MET A 23 23.81 -3.79 23.47
CA MET A 23 24.53 -3.15 24.56
C MET A 23 25.82 -3.91 24.81
N THR A 24 26.94 -3.21 24.68
CA THR A 24 28.30 -3.74 24.87
C THR A 24 29.02 -2.79 25.81
N ASP A 25 29.54 -3.30 26.93
CA ASP A 25 30.28 -2.51 27.94
C ASP A 25 29.55 -1.22 28.39
N GLY A 26 28.23 -1.33 28.59
CA GLY A 26 27.37 -0.22 29.02
C GLY A 26 27.07 0.82 27.93
N LYS A 27 27.58 0.66 26.71
CA LYS A 27 27.27 1.50 25.56
C LYS A 27 26.25 0.80 24.69
N SER A 28 25.20 1.52 24.31
CA SER A 28 24.18 1.01 23.39
C SER A 28 24.42 1.54 21.99
N GLU A 29 24.36 0.62 21.02
CA GLU A 29 24.53 0.90 19.60
C GLU A 29 23.37 0.32 18.79
N THR A 30 23.11 0.93 17.64
CA THR A 30 22.15 0.43 16.64
C THR A 30 22.92 -0.40 15.61
N VAL A 31 22.51 -1.65 15.41
CA VAL A 31 23.14 -2.59 14.48
C VAL A 31 22.13 -2.97 13.41
N LEU A 32 22.48 -2.80 12.14
CA LEU A 32 21.67 -3.26 11.01
C LEU A 32 21.68 -4.78 10.96
N THR A 33 20.49 -5.37 10.89
CA THR A 33 20.26 -6.80 10.82
C THR A 33 19.81 -7.25 9.43
N GLY A 34 19.20 -6.35 8.65
CA GLY A 34 18.85 -6.60 7.25
C GLY A 34 17.83 -7.72 7.02
N ASN A 35 17.01 -8.04 8.02
CA ASN A 35 15.98 -9.07 7.91
C ASN A 35 14.71 -8.70 8.69
N LEU A 36 13.54 -8.97 8.10
CA LEU A 36 12.22 -8.77 8.71
C LEU A 36 11.33 -10.00 8.58
N ILE A 37 10.43 -10.17 9.53
CA ILE A 37 9.25 -11.05 9.37
C ILE A 37 8.06 -10.16 9.06
N VAL A 38 7.42 -10.34 7.90
CA VAL A 38 6.31 -9.49 7.45
C VAL A 38 5.11 -10.33 6.99
N ALA A 39 3.96 -10.09 7.61
CA ALA A 39 2.67 -10.65 7.16
C ALA A 39 1.95 -9.62 6.28
N LYS A 40 1.53 -10.01 5.06
CA LYS A 40 0.85 -9.13 4.10
C LYS A 40 -0.61 -9.51 3.97
N PHE A 41 -1.51 -8.59 4.33
CA PHE A 41 -2.96 -8.78 4.23
C PHE A 41 -3.52 -7.82 3.19
N ASN A 42 -4.11 -8.36 2.12
CA ASN A 42 -4.71 -7.56 1.06
C ASN A 42 -6.19 -7.29 1.37
N HIS A 43 -6.60 -6.06 1.11
CA HIS A 43 -7.97 -5.59 1.17
C HIS A 43 -8.29 -4.79 -0.08
N ASP A 44 -9.58 -4.64 -0.37
CA ASP A 44 -10.12 -4.07 -1.60
C ASP A 44 -11.15 -2.96 -1.37
N THR A 45 -11.49 -2.68 -0.12
CA THR A 45 -12.56 -1.75 0.26
C THR A 45 -12.11 -0.77 1.33
N ASN A 46 -12.53 0.48 1.19
CA ASN A 46 -12.36 1.49 2.24
C ASN A 46 -13.51 1.42 3.28
N ARG A 47 -13.50 2.33 4.26
CA ARG A 47 -14.55 2.41 5.30
C ARG A 47 -15.92 2.85 4.77
N ASN A 48 -15.96 3.47 3.59
CA ASN A 48 -17.17 3.86 2.87
C ASN A 48 -17.63 2.78 1.87
N ARG A 49 -16.91 1.64 1.82
CA ARG A 49 -17.21 0.48 0.96
C ARG A 49 -17.03 0.78 -0.53
N GLU A 50 -16.10 1.67 -0.85
CA GLU A 50 -15.68 1.97 -2.21
C GLU A 50 -14.41 1.17 -2.56
N PRO A 51 -14.11 0.94 -3.84
CA PRO A 51 -12.88 0.28 -4.27
C PRO A 51 -11.64 1.00 -3.73
N GLN A 52 -10.88 0.31 -2.89
CA GLN A 52 -9.60 0.79 -2.36
C GLN A 52 -8.70 -0.41 -2.13
N ILE A 53 -7.97 -0.81 -3.16
CA ILE A 53 -6.99 -1.90 -3.04
C ILE A 53 -5.81 -1.40 -2.18
N HIS A 54 -5.56 -2.09 -1.07
CA HIS A 54 -4.44 -1.78 -0.18
C HIS A 54 -3.94 -3.04 0.53
N THR A 55 -2.70 -2.96 1.03
CA THR A 55 -2.07 -4.06 1.75
C THR A 55 -1.60 -3.58 3.12
N HIS A 56 -1.99 -4.28 4.17
CA HIS A 56 -1.33 -4.17 5.47
C HIS A 56 -0.09 -5.07 5.46
N ALA A 57 1.08 -4.46 5.33
CA ALA A 57 2.37 -5.11 5.56
C ALA A 57 2.71 -5.01 7.06
N VAL A 58 2.26 -6.00 7.83
CA VAL A 58 2.48 -6.06 9.28
C VAL A 58 3.89 -6.58 9.55
N VAL A 59 4.78 -5.68 9.95
CA VAL A 59 6.15 -6.01 10.37
C VAL A 59 6.11 -6.51 11.81
N ILE A 60 6.56 -7.74 12.02
CA ILE A 60 6.69 -8.32 13.36
C ILE A 60 7.88 -7.68 14.07
N ASN A 61 7.74 -7.38 15.37
CA ASN A 61 8.80 -6.80 16.19
C ASN A 61 9.88 -7.84 16.56
N ALA A 62 10.51 -8.43 15.54
CA ALA A 62 11.56 -9.42 15.66
C ALA A 62 12.50 -9.31 14.45
N THR A 63 13.80 -9.35 14.72
CA THR A 63 14.85 -9.42 13.72
C THR A 63 16.00 -10.27 14.26
N GLN A 64 16.69 -10.99 13.38
CA GLN A 64 17.77 -11.89 13.72
C GLN A 64 19.12 -11.19 13.64
N ASN A 65 19.94 -11.35 14.69
CA ASN A 65 21.31 -10.85 14.77
C ASN A 65 22.22 -12.01 15.20
N GLY A 66 22.91 -12.62 14.22
CA GLY A 66 23.58 -13.91 14.43
C GLY A 66 22.57 -15.00 14.83
N ASP A 67 22.83 -15.71 15.92
CA ASP A 67 21.95 -16.77 16.43
C ASP A 67 20.82 -16.26 17.35
N LYS A 68 20.73 -14.94 17.57
CA LYS A 68 19.76 -14.34 18.51
C LYS A 68 18.63 -13.65 17.76
N TRP A 69 17.41 -13.88 18.22
CA TRP A 69 16.26 -13.06 17.87
C TRP A 69 16.13 -11.91 18.87
N GLN A 70 16.01 -10.70 18.35
CA GLN A 70 15.90 -9.46 19.13
C GLN A 70 14.75 -8.62 18.59
N SER A 71 14.26 -7.66 19.39
CA SER A 71 13.29 -6.68 18.92
C SER A 71 13.93 -5.75 17.88
N LEU A 72 13.09 -5.20 16.99
CA LEU A 72 13.51 -4.09 16.14
C LEU A 72 13.88 -2.89 17.02
N GLY A 73 15.00 -2.26 16.68
CA GLY A 73 15.60 -1.19 17.47
C GLY A 73 14.80 0.10 17.38
N THR A 74 14.69 0.80 18.52
CA THR A 74 14.20 2.19 18.59
C THR A 74 15.27 3.07 19.23
N ASP A 75 15.48 4.24 18.66
CA ASP A 75 16.34 5.26 19.20
C ASP A 75 15.66 6.62 19.08
N LYS A 76 14.92 7.00 20.11
CA LYS A 76 14.17 8.25 20.12
C LYS A 76 15.05 9.51 20.19
N ILE A 77 16.31 9.36 20.62
CA ILE A 77 17.23 10.49 20.81
C ILE A 77 17.99 10.73 19.50
N GLY A 78 18.72 9.73 19.02
CA GLY A 78 19.50 9.82 17.79
C GLY A 78 18.68 9.58 16.51
N LYS A 79 17.44 9.10 16.63
CA LYS A 79 16.54 8.75 15.52
C LYS A 79 17.13 7.72 14.57
N THR A 80 18.01 6.86 15.09
CA THR A 80 18.70 5.83 14.30
C THR A 80 17.97 4.48 14.26
N GLY A 81 16.89 4.32 15.04
CA GLY A 81 16.13 3.08 15.10
C GLY A 81 15.35 2.78 13.81
N PHE A 82 14.83 1.55 13.73
CA PHE A 82 14.12 1.06 12.55
C PHE A 82 12.90 1.91 12.22
N ILE A 83 11.99 2.08 13.20
CA ILE A 83 10.72 2.77 12.96
C ILE A 83 10.93 4.27 12.70
N GLU A 84 11.92 4.90 13.35
CA GLU A 84 12.27 6.30 13.12
C GLU A 84 12.73 6.52 11.67
N ASN A 85 13.58 5.63 11.15
CA ASN A 85 14.00 5.68 9.75
C ASN A 85 12.85 5.38 8.77
N VAL A 86 11.93 4.47 9.12
CA VAL A 86 10.73 4.21 8.31
C VAL A 86 9.88 5.47 8.18
N TYR A 87 9.61 6.17 9.28
CA TYR A 87 8.85 7.43 9.26
C TYR A 87 9.59 8.55 8.51
N ALA A 88 10.90 8.70 8.72
CA ALA A 88 11.71 9.70 8.02
C ALA A 88 11.69 9.50 6.49
N ASN A 89 11.56 8.25 6.02
CA ASN A 89 11.58 7.88 4.61
C ASN A 89 10.21 7.49 4.05
N GLN A 90 9.10 7.76 4.76
CA GLN A 90 7.75 7.32 4.35
C GLN A 90 7.36 7.74 2.92
N ILE A 91 7.78 8.94 2.50
CA ILE A 91 7.52 9.47 1.14
C ILE A 91 8.30 8.67 0.10
N ALA A 92 9.56 8.32 0.40
CA ALA A 92 10.42 7.54 -0.49
C ALA A 92 9.87 6.12 -0.69
N PHE A 93 9.45 5.46 0.39
CA PHE A 93 8.81 4.14 0.30
C PHE A 93 7.50 4.16 -0.47
N GLY A 94 6.66 5.16 -0.24
CA GLY A 94 5.45 5.36 -1.03
C GLY A 94 5.77 5.57 -2.51
N LYS A 95 6.82 6.31 -2.84
CA LYS A 95 7.26 6.52 -4.22
C LYS A 95 7.78 5.22 -4.84
N LEU A 96 8.62 4.47 -4.15
CA LEU A 96 9.14 3.17 -4.63
C LEU A 96 8.01 2.19 -4.95
N TYR A 97 7.00 2.10 -4.07
CA TYR A 97 5.79 1.32 -4.35
C TYR A 97 5.09 1.77 -5.64
N ARG A 98 4.85 3.08 -5.80
CA ARG A 98 4.17 3.62 -6.99
C ARG A 98 4.96 3.44 -8.28
N GLU A 99 6.28 3.61 -8.23
CA GLU A 99 7.18 3.41 -9.37
C GLU A 99 7.31 1.93 -9.72
N ALA A 100 7.24 1.02 -8.76
CA ALA A 100 7.18 -0.42 -9.04
C ALA A 100 5.82 -0.84 -9.63
N PHE A 101 4.73 -0.16 -9.26
CA PHE A 101 3.38 -0.49 -9.72
C PHE A 101 3.04 0.09 -11.10
N LYS A 102 3.62 1.25 -11.45
CA LYS A 102 3.31 1.97 -12.69
C LYS A 102 3.66 1.19 -13.98
N PRO A 103 4.86 0.59 -14.15
CA PRO A 103 5.20 -0.11 -15.39
C PRO A 103 4.29 -1.31 -15.71
N PRO A 104 3.90 -2.16 -14.74
CA PRO A 104 2.89 -3.18 -14.99
C PRO A 104 1.55 -2.63 -15.48
N VAL A 105 1.09 -1.49 -14.95
CA VAL A 105 -0.14 -0.82 -15.37
C VAL A 105 0.00 -0.29 -16.80
N GLU A 106 1.11 0.35 -17.13
CA GLU A 106 1.38 0.85 -18.49
C GLU A 106 1.53 -0.30 -19.51
N LYS A 107 2.12 -1.43 -19.09
CA LYS A 107 2.22 -2.66 -19.92
C LYS A 107 0.85 -3.26 -20.24
N LEU A 108 -0.16 -3.04 -19.40
CA LEU A 108 -1.55 -3.41 -19.68
C LEU A 108 -2.25 -2.45 -20.66
N GLY A 109 -1.57 -1.37 -21.06
CA GLY A 109 -2.07 -0.39 -22.04
C GLY A 109 -2.76 0.83 -21.43
N TYR A 110 -2.68 1.02 -20.11
CA TYR A 110 -3.20 2.22 -19.45
C TYR A 110 -2.20 3.37 -19.51
N GLU A 111 -2.68 4.56 -19.90
CA GLU A 111 -1.93 5.80 -19.74
C GLU A 111 -2.02 6.28 -18.28
N THR A 112 -0.91 6.78 -17.72
CA THR A 112 -0.88 7.34 -16.37
C THR A 112 -0.51 8.82 -16.38
N GLU A 113 -1.08 9.61 -15.47
CA GLU A 113 -0.80 11.04 -15.33
C GLU A 113 -0.54 11.41 -13.86
N VAL A 114 0.39 12.33 -13.62
CA VAL A 114 0.71 12.80 -12.26
C VAL A 114 -0.32 13.84 -11.83
N VAL A 115 -1.08 13.52 -10.78
CA VAL A 115 -2.19 14.36 -10.28
C VAL A 115 -1.95 14.93 -8.89
N GLY A 116 -0.80 14.61 -8.27
CA GLY A 116 -0.52 15.03 -6.90
C GLY A 116 0.96 15.13 -6.56
N LYS A 117 1.23 15.55 -5.32
CA LYS A 117 2.59 15.70 -4.78
C LYS A 117 3.33 14.37 -4.78
N HIS A 118 4.67 14.41 -4.79
CA HIS A 118 5.53 13.24 -4.63
C HIS A 118 5.29 12.10 -5.65
N GLY A 119 4.88 12.46 -6.87
CA GLY A 119 4.64 11.50 -7.95
C GLY A 119 3.40 10.64 -7.73
N MET A 120 2.38 11.16 -7.04
CA MET A 120 1.06 10.53 -7.03
C MET A 120 0.46 10.62 -8.43
N TRP A 121 0.01 9.50 -8.97
CA TRP A 121 -0.51 9.38 -10.33
C TRP A 121 -1.81 8.59 -10.34
N GLU A 122 -2.62 8.82 -11.36
CA GLU A 122 -3.85 8.09 -11.66
C GLU A 122 -3.83 7.61 -13.11
N MET A 123 -4.72 6.66 -13.45
CA MET A 123 -4.95 6.27 -14.85
C MET A 123 -5.79 7.33 -15.55
N LYS A 124 -5.33 7.78 -16.72
CA LYS A 124 -5.98 8.85 -17.47
C LYS A 124 -7.39 8.45 -17.89
N GLY A 125 -8.35 9.34 -17.66
CA GLY A 125 -9.75 9.14 -18.03
C GLY A 125 -10.55 8.20 -17.13
N VAL A 126 -9.95 7.61 -16.09
CA VAL A 126 -10.67 6.79 -15.11
C VAL A 126 -11.33 7.70 -14.07
N PRO A 127 -12.65 7.58 -13.81
CA PRO A 127 -13.35 8.45 -12.86
C PRO A 127 -13.04 8.05 -11.41
N VAL A 128 -12.05 8.72 -10.80
CA VAL A 128 -11.61 8.46 -9.42
C VAL A 128 -12.52 9.13 -8.39
N GLU A 129 -13.05 10.30 -8.72
CA GLU A 129 -13.81 11.17 -7.81
C GLU A 129 -15.03 10.46 -7.18
N PRO A 130 -15.89 9.75 -7.95
CA PRO A 130 -17.09 9.13 -7.39
C PRO A 130 -16.83 7.99 -6.39
N PHE A 131 -15.61 7.46 -6.36
CA PHE A 131 -15.17 6.40 -5.44
C PHE A 131 -14.24 6.92 -4.33
N SER A 132 -14.19 8.25 -4.15
CA SER A 132 -13.29 8.92 -3.22
C SER A 132 -14.03 9.64 -2.09
N THR A 133 -15.26 9.22 -1.74
CA THR A 133 -16.08 9.91 -0.73
C THR A 133 -15.39 9.98 0.63
N ARG A 134 -14.61 8.96 0.99
CA ARG A 134 -13.81 9.02 2.24
C ARG A 134 -12.82 10.18 2.24
N SER A 135 -12.17 10.47 1.10
CA SER A 135 -11.25 11.61 1.00
C SER A 135 -12.00 12.94 1.02
N GLN A 136 -13.21 13.00 0.45
CA GLN A 136 -14.04 14.20 0.46
C GLN A 136 -14.49 14.53 1.89
N GLU A 137 -15.04 13.56 2.62
CA GLU A 137 -15.45 13.71 4.03
C GLU A 137 -14.32 14.23 4.92
N VAL A 138 -13.11 13.67 4.79
CA VAL A 138 -11.95 14.11 5.59
C VAL A 138 -11.55 15.54 5.22
N ARG A 139 -11.58 15.89 3.93
CA ARG A 139 -11.23 17.24 3.47
C ARG A 139 -12.25 18.27 3.93
N GLU A 140 -13.53 17.93 3.88
CA GLU A 140 -14.63 18.77 4.32
C GLU A 140 -14.57 19.02 5.84
N ALA A 141 -14.39 17.95 6.63
CA ALA A 141 -14.30 18.06 8.09
C ALA A 141 -13.03 18.77 8.57
N ALA A 142 -11.89 18.59 7.90
CA ALA A 142 -10.63 19.22 8.30
C ALA A 142 -10.49 20.66 7.77
N GLY A 143 -11.05 20.94 6.59
CA GLY A 143 -10.82 22.17 5.83
C GLY A 143 -9.61 22.10 4.89
N PRO A 144 -9.52 23.01 3.90
CA PRO A 144 -8.54 22.95 2.81
C PRO A 144 -7.08 23.02 3.28
N ASP A 145 -6.79 23.89 4.25
CA ASP A 145 -5.43 24.18 4.74
C ASP A 145 -5.08 23.43 6.03
N ALA A 146 -5.85 22.40 6.36
CA ALA A 146 -5.63 21.59 7.56
C ALA A 146 -4.23 20.95 7.59
N SER A 147 -3.61 21.02 8.77
CA SER A 147 -2.39 20.27 9.06
C SER A 147 -2.61 18.76 8.91
N LEU A 148 -1.54 17.98 8.69
CA LEU A 148 -1.64 16.51 8.64
C LEU A 148 -2.27 15.94 9.92
N LYS A 149 -1.90 16.48 11.08
CA LYS A 149 -2.47 16.06 12.36
C LYS A 149 -3.97 16.34 12.46
N SER A 150 -4.43 17.48 11.97
CA SER A 150 -5.86 17.82 11.91
C SER A 150 -6.62 16.87 10.99
N ARG A 151 -6.02 16.48 9.86
CA ARG A 151 -6.58 15.49 8.94
C ARG A 151 -6.65 14.10 9.57
N ASP A 152 -5.66 13.69 10.38
CA ASP A 152 -5.69 12.42 11.09
C ASP A 152 -6.86 12.36 12.09
N VAL A 153 -7.10 13.44 12.84
CA VAL A 153 -8.25 13.55 13.75
C VAL A 153 -9.55 13.47 12.97
N ALA A 154 -9.72 14.28 11.92
CA ALA A 154 -10.89 14.23 11.06
C ALA A 154 -11.10 12.84 10.44
N ALA A 155 -10.01 12.13 10.08
CA ALA A 155 -10.05 10.78 9.54
C ALA A 155 -10.51 9.72 10.55
N LEU A 156 -10.36 9.97 11.85
CA LEU A 156 -10.90 9.11 12.91
C LEU A 156 -12.34 9.46 13.26
N ASP A 157 -12.65 10.75 13.40
CA ASP A 157 -13.96 11.23 13.85
C ASP A 157 -15.07 10.96 12.83
N THR A 158 -14.77 11.13 11.54
CA THR A 158 -15.72 10.85 10.45
C THR A 158 -15.78 9.37 10.06
N ARG A 159 -15.01 8.50 10.74
CA ARG A 159 -14.89 7.09 10.35
C ARG A 159 -16.11 6.28 10.80
N LYS A 160 -16.84 5.72 9.83
CA LYS A 160 -17.91 4.75 10.09
C LYS A 160 -17.38 3.41 10.64
N SER A 161 -18.21 2.72 11.41
CA SER A 161 -17.95 1.34 11.83
C SER A 161 -17.88 0.39 10.63
N LYS A 162 -17.18 -0.75 10.79
CA LYS A 162 -17.18 -1.79 9.75
C LYS A 162 -18.47 -2.58 9.88
N GLU A 163 -19.20 -2.72 8.78
CA GLU A 163 -20.35 -3.63 8.71
C GLU A 163 -20.02 -4.76 7.73
N ALA A 164 -20.62 -5.93 7.96
CA ALA A 164 -20.57 -7.04 7.02
C ALA A 164 -21.55 -6.78 5.87
N ILE A 165 -21.12 -7.08 4.64
CA ILE A 165 -21.90 -6.80 3.43
C ILE A 165 -21.67 -7.94 2.45
N ASP A 166 -22.68 -8.21 1.62
CA ASP A 166 -22.55 -9.09 0.48
C ASP A 166 -21.67 -8.45 -0.63
N PRO A 167 -20.54 -9.08 -1.00
CA PRO A 167 -19.70 -8.61 -2.09
C PRO A 167 -20.43 -8.45 -3.43
N ALA A 168 -21.44 -9.29 -3.70
CA ALA A 168 -22.19 -9.23 -4.96
C ALA A 168 -23.03 -7.95 -5.06
N GLU A 169 -23.70 -7.57 -3.98
CA GLU A 169 -24.47 -6.31 -3.92
C GLU A 169 -23.56 -5.10 -4.12
N LYS A 170 -22.37 -5.10 -3.51
CA LYS A 170 -21.42 -3.99 -3.68
C LYS A 170 -20.87 -3.87 -5.08
N MET A 171 -20.62 -4.98 -5.77
CA MET A 171 -20.19 -4.94 -7.16
C MET A 171 -21.28 -4.33 -8.07
N VAL A 172 -22.56 -4.62 -7.81
CA VAL A 172 -23.68 -4.02 -8.55
C VAL A 172 -23.73 -2.51 -8.33
N GLU A 173 -23.59 -2.07 -7.08
CA GLU A 173 -23.55 -0.64 -6.73
C GLU A 173 -22.40 0.08 -7.45
N TRP A 174 -21.18 -0.47 -7.38
CA TRP A 174 -20.02 0.14 -8.06
C TRP A 174 -20.19 0.21 -9.57
N MET A 175 -20.75 -0.83 -10.18
CA MET A 175 -21.03 -0.82 -11.62
C MET A 175 -22.10 0.21 -12.00
N ASN A 176 -23.06 0.49 -11.12
CA ASN A 176 -24.05 1.54 -11.34
C ASN A 176 -23.43 2.93 -11.19
N THR A 177 -22.67 3.18 -10.12
CA THR A 177 -21.90 4.43 -9.96
C THR A 177 -21.00 4.68 -11.16
N LEU A 178 -20.30 3.64 -11.65
CA LEU A 178 -19.44 3.77 -12.82
C LEU A 178 -20.23 4.12 -14.09
N LYS A 179 -21.41 3.53 -14.31
CA LYS A 179 -22.27 3.87 -15.47
C LYS A 179 -22.70 5.33 -15.45
N GLU A 180 -23.00 5.89 -14.27
CA GLU A 180 -23.41 7.29 -14.12
C GLU A 180 -22.33 8.27 -14.56
N THR A 181 -21.05 7.86 -14.51
CA THR A 181 -19.93 8.67 -15.01
C THR A 181 -19.80 8.67 -16.54
N GLY A 182 -20.51 7.79 -17.25
CA GLY A 182 -20.33 7.56 -18.68
C GLY A 182 -19.04 6.82 -19.05
N PHE A 183 -18.30 6.29 -18.08
CA PHE A 183 -17.04 5.57 -18.32
C PHE A 183 -17.28 4.17 -18.90
N ASP A 184 -16.68 3.90 -20.07
CA ASP A 184 -16.73 2.59 -20.71
C ASP A 184 -15.57 1.69 -20.28
N ILE A 185 -15.79 0.90 -19.22
CA ILE A 185 -14.81 -0.07 -18.73
C ILE A 185 -14.37 -1.10 -19.79
N ARG A 186 -15.24 -1.45 -20.75
CA ARG A 186 -14.92 -2.45 -21.78
C ARG A 186 -14.10 -1.85 -22.91
N GLY A 187 -14.29 -0.57 -23.20
CA GLY A 187 -13.49 0.19 -24.16
C GLY A 187 -12.10 0.56 -23.66
N THR A 188 -11.92 0.71 -22.35
CA THR A 188 -10.60 1.05 -21.74
C THR A 188 -9.69 -0.17 -21.54
N VAL A 189 -10.24 -1.35 -21.27
CA VAL A 189 -9.46 -2.59 -21.16
C VAL A 189 -9.17 -3.10 -22.57
N ARG A 190 -8.00 -2.79 -23.15
CA ARG A 190 -7.50 -3.62 -24.26
C ARG A 190 -7.36 -5.05 -23.72
N PRO A 191 -8.00 -6.07 -24.32
CA PRO A 191 -7.79 -7.43 -23.86
C PRO A 191 -6.29 -7.71 -23.88
N PRO A 192 -5.72 -8.30 -22.82
CA PRO A 192 -4.31 -8.68 -22.85
C PRO A 192 -4.10 -9.54 -24.09
N MET A 193 -3.04 -9.27 -24.85
CA MET A 193 -2.58 -10.19 -25.89
C MET A 193 -2.37 -11.54 -25.20
N ARG A 194 -3.34 -12.45 -25.36
CA ARG A 194 -3.24 -13.82 -24.84
C ARG A 194 -2.17 -14.51 -25.66
N GLU A 195 -0.94 -14.58 -25.15
CA GLU A 195 -0.10 -15.72 -25.50
C GLU A 195 -0.71 -16.95 -24.82
N PRO A 196 -0.99 -18.04 -25.55
CA PRO A 196 -1.49 -19.26 -24.95
C PRO A 196 -0.41 -19.85 -24.05
N GLN A 197 -0.58 -19.72 -22.73
CA GLN A 197 0.22 -20.47 -21.77
C GLN A 197 -0.19 -21.94 -21.80
N SER A 198 0.58 -22.76 -22.50
CA SER A 198 0.58 -24.21 -22.31
C SER A 198 1.28 -24.52 -20.98
N TRP A 199 0.52 -24.93 -19.97
CA TRP A 199 1.12 -25.47 -18.74
C TRP A 199 1.59 -26.90 -18.98
N PRO A 200 2.88 -27.24 -18.77
CA PRO A 200 3.29 -28.63 -18.74
C PRO A 200 2.70 -29.27 -17.48
N VAL A 201 1.74 -30.16 -17.67
CA VAL A 201 1.22 -31.03 -16.62
C VAL A 201 2.33 -32.03 -16.29
N HIS A 202 3.12 -31.77 -15.26
CA HIS A 202 3.93 -32.81 -14.62
C HIS A 202 3.08 -33.46 -13.53
N LEU A 203 2.42 -34.56 -13.87
CA LEU A 203 1.91 -35.49 -12.87
C LEU A 203 3.11 -36.23 -12.27
N PRO A 204 3.34 -36.17 -10.95
CA PRO A 204 4.32 -37.05 -10.33
C PRO A 204 3.87 -38.49 -10.51
N ARG A 205 4.74 -39.32 -11.09
CA ARG A 205 4.56 -40.77 -11.05
C ARG A 205 5.05 -41.28 -9.70
N ARG A 206 4.14 -42.01 -9.05
CA ARG A 206 4.27 -42.85 -7.84
C ARG A 206 4.07 -42.12 -6.51
#